data_AF-A0A7C1Y0G4-F1
#
_entry.id   AF-A0A7C1Y0G4-F1
#
_cell.length_a   1.000
_cell.length_b   1.000
_cell.length_c   1.000
_cell.angle_alpha   90.00
_cell.angle_beta   90.00
_cell.angle_gamma   90.00
#
_symmetry.space_group_name_H-M   'P 1'
#
loop_
_entity.id
_entity.type
_entity.pdbx_description
1 polymer ?
#
loop_
_entity_poly.entity_id
_entity_poly.type
_entity_poly.pdbx_seq_one_letter_code
_entity_poly.pdbx_strand_id
1 'polypeptide(L)' 'MILGKYSFGIGDRFGHQGKAQLSAVMKAKEHGLDITPVWNKSHREHTIIGTSPADVRKEAREAVAALNWGGSY' A
#
# COMPACT_ATOMS: atom_id res chain seq x y z
N MET A 1 -9.06 5.43 9.59
CA MET A 1 -9.08 4.79 8.27
C MET A 1 -10.49 4.27 8.04
N ILE A 2 -11.11 4.65 6.93
CA ILE A 2 -12.42 4.12 6.52
C ILE A 2 -12.16 3.23 5.32
N LEU A 3 -12.44 1.94 5.46
CA LEU A 3 -12.31 0.96 4.38
C LEU A 3 -13.51 1.09 3.44
N GLY A 4 -13.24 1.13 2.14
CA GLY A 4 -14.27 0.96 1.12
C GLY A 4 -14.83 -0.47 1.10
N LYS A 5 -15.82 -0.70 0.24
CA LYS A 5 -16.43 -2.03 0.04
C LYS A 5 -15.40 -3.10 -0.33
N TYR A 6 -14.39 -2.71 -1.10
CA TYR A 6 -13.28 -3.57 -1.51
C TYR A 6 -11.96 -2.99 -1.04
N SER A 7 -11.06 -3.87 -0.62
CA SER A 7 -9.68 -3.53 -0.28
C SER A 7 -8.73 -4.54 -0.88
N PHE A 8 -7.48 -4.12 -1.10
CA PHE A 8 -6.43 -4.98 -1.63
C PHE A 8 -5.15 -4.77 -0.83
N GLY A 9 -4.56 -5.87 -0.36
CA GLY A 9 -3.33 -5.84 0.42
C GLY A 9 -2.12 -5.50 -0.46
N ILE A 10 -1.39 -4.45 -0.08
CA ILE A 10 -0.09 -4.09 -0.62
C ILE A 10 0.98 -4.69 0.29
N GLY A 11 1.34 -5.93 -0.03
CA GLY A 11 2.44 -6.63 0.62
C GLY A 11 3.75 -6.29 -0.07
N ASP A 12 4.68 -5.68 0.66
CA ASP A 12 6.04 -5.49 0.20
C ASP A 12 7.04 -5.83 1.31
N ARG A 13 7.81 -6.88 1.06
CA ARG A 13 8.80 -7.38 2.01
C ARG A 13 10.03 -6.48 2.08
N PHE A 14 10.35 -5.74 1.02
CA PHE A 14 11.59 -4.97 0.88
C PHE A 14 11.35 -3.46 0.79
N GLY A 15 10.12 -3.02 0.53
CA GLY A 15 9.73 -1.60 0.55
C GLY A 15 10.14 -0.84 -0.72
N HIS A 16 10.05 -1.46 -1.88
CA HIS A 16 10.49 -0.93 -3.18
C HIS A 16 9.39 -0.93 -4.25
N GLN A 17 8.23 -1.51 -3.96
CA GLN A 17 7.16 -1.81 -4.90
C GLN A 17 5.89 -1.01 -4.63
N GLY A 18 5.78 -0.30 -3.50
CA GLY A 18 4.59 0.48 -3.14
C GLY A 18 4.07 1.40 -4.26
N LYS A 19 4.95 2.07 -5.02
CA LYS A 19 4.54 2.91 -6.17
C LYS A 19 3.93 2.07 -7.29
N ALA A 20 4.56 0.97 -7.66
CA ALA A 20 4.06 0.12 -8.75
C ALA A 20 2.71 -0.52 -8.38
N GLN A 21 2.56 -0.99 -7.13
CA GLN A 21 1.31 -1.57 -6.64
C GLN A 21 0.19 -0.52 -6.56
N LEU A 22 0.46 0.68 -6.03
CA LEU A 22 -0.52 1.76 -5.98
C LEU A 22 -0.95 2.23 -7.38
N SER A 23 -0.02 2.31 -8.34
CA SER A 23 -0.37 2.59 -9.75
C SER A 23 -1.31 1.55 -10.35
N ALA A 24 -1.20 0.27 -9.96
CA ALA A 24 -2.15 -0.75 -10.41
C ALA A 24 -3.55 -0.54 -9.82
N VAL A 25 -3.64 -0.13 -8.55
CA VAL A 25 -4.92 0.26 -7.91
C VAL A 25 -5.53 1.49 -8.58
N MET A 26 -4.72 2.50 -8.94
CA MET A 26 -5.19 3.66 -9.70
C MET A 26 -5.77 3.27 -11.06
N LYS A 27 -5.12 2.37 -11.80
CA LYS A 27 -5.66 1.82 -13.05
C LYS A 27 -6.97 1.08 -12.85
N ALA A 28 -7.09 0.28 -11.78
CA ALA A 28 -8.35 -0.39 -11.47
C ALA A 28 -9.48 0.64 -11.23
N LYS A 29 -9.16 1.76 -10.58
CA LYS A 29 -10.08 2.88 -10.38
C LYS A 29 -10.52 3.54 -11.68
N GLU A 30 -9.62 3.69 -12.66
CA GLU A 30 -9.96 4.17 -14.02
C GLU A 30 -10.97 3.24 -14.72
N HIS A 31 -10.98 1.95 -14.39
CA HIS A 31 -11.97 0.97 -14.86
C HIS A 31 -13.22 0.88 -13.97
N GLY A 32 -13.43 1.81 -13.04
CA GLY A 32 -14.60 1.88 -12.17
C GLY A 32 -14.55 0.99 -10.93
N LEU A 33 -13.40 0.40 -10.61
CA LEU A 33 -13.21 -0.40 -9.40
C LEU A 33 -12.62 0.47 -8.29
N ASP A 34 -13.45 0.88 -7.33
CA ASP A 34 -12.99 1.60 -6.15
C ASP A 34 -12.45 0.62 -5.09
N ILE A 35 -11.12 0.60 -4.95
CA ILE A 35 -10.37 -0.33 -4.09
C ILE A 35 -9.54 0.50 -3.12
N THR A 36 -9.68 0.23 -1.81
CA THR A 36 -8.79 0.82 -0.80
C THR A 36 -7.49 0.01 -0.72
N PRO A 37 -6.32 0.57 -1.09
CA PRO A 37 -5.04 -0.11 -0.90
C PRO A 37 -4.72 -0.19 0.60
N VAL A 38 -4.17 -1.33 1.05
CA VAL A 38 -3.83 -1.54 2.47
C VAL A 38 -2.42 -2.09 2.57
N TRP A 39 -1.47 -1.29 3.04
CA TRP A 39 -0.10 -1.78 3.25
C TRP A 39 -0.04 -2.77 4.41
N ASN A 40 0.54 -3.95 4.15
CA ASN A 40 0.59 -5.03 5.12
C ASN A 40 1.94 -5.74 5.11
N LYS A 41 2.40 -6.11 6.31
CA LYS A 41 3.55 -6.99 6.51
C LYS A 41 3.37 -7.75 7.81
N SER A 42 3.60 -9.05 7.80
CA SER A 42 3.45 -9.88 8.99
C SER A 42 4.60 -9.67 9.97
N HIS A 43 4.39 -9.97 11.25
CA HIS A 43 5.46 -9.94 12.25
C HIS A 43 6.65 -10.82 11.85
N ARG A 44 6.39 -12.01 11.28
CA ARG A 44 7.44 -12.91 10.78
C ARG A 44 8.28 -12.26 9.68
N GLU A 45 7.67 -11.53 8.76
CA GLU A 45 8.40 -10.84 7.69
C GLU A 45 9.21 -9.66 8.21
N HIS A 46 8.70 -8.94 9.21
CA HIS A 46 9.47 -7.92 9.92
C HIS A 46 10.73 -8.51 10.54
N THR A 47 10.60 -9.61 11.28
CA THR A 47 11.72 -10.30 11.94
C THR A 47 12.77 -10.81 10.95
N ILE A 48 12.35 -11.42 9.83
CA ILE A 48 13.28 -11.98 8.83
C ILE A 48 14.08 -10.88 8.13
N ILE A 49 13.45 -9.75 7.80
CA ILE A 49 14.09 -8.67 7.04
C ILE A 49 14.78 -7.63 7.94
N GLY A 50 14.41 -7.57 9.22
CA GLY A 50 14.88 -6.55 10.15
C GLY A 50 14.20 -5.20 9.95
N THR A 51 12.91 -5.19 9.61
CA THR A 51 12.11 -3.94 9.52
C THR A 51 11.05 -3.89 10.61
N SER A 52 10.42 -2.74 10.76
CA SER A 52 9.36 -2.43 11.72
C SER A 52 8.07 -1.97 11.03
N PRO A 53 6.92 -1.93 11.73
CA PRO A 53 5.69 -1.34 11.19
C PRO A 53 5.84 0.13 10.74
N ALA A 54 6.80 0.87 11.29
CA ALA A 54 7.07 2.25 10.88
C ALA A 54 7.62 2.34 9.46
N ASP A 55 8.42 1.35 9.03
CA ASP A 55 8.97 1.29 7.68
C ASP A 55 7.88 1.09 6.63
N VAL A 56 6.90 0.23 6.94
CA VAL A 56 5.72 0.02 6.08
C VAL A 56 4.90 1.30 5.97
N ARG A 57 4.72 2.04 7.08
CA ARG A 57 4.02 3.33 7.06
C ARG A 57 4.78 4.38 6.24
N LYS A 58 6.12 4.38 6.32
CA LYS A 58 6.99 5.28 5.54
C LYS A 58 6.83 5.01 4.05
N GLU A 59 6.91 3.74 3.64
CA GLU A 59 6.69 3.35 2.24
C GLU A 59 5.30 3.76 1.73
N ALA A 60 4.24 3.49 2.50
CA ALA A 60 2.88 3.88 2.12
C ALA A 60 2.77 5.39 1.86
N ARG A 61 3.34 6.21 2.75
CA ARG A 61 3.38 7.67 2.59
C ARG A 61 4.18 8.11 1.37
N GLU A 62 5.35 7.50 1.14
CA GLU A 62 6.20 7.82 -0.01
C GLU A 62 5.51 7.46 -1.34
N ALA A 63 4.82 6.32 -1.41
CA ALA A 63 4.06 5.93 -2.59
C ALA A 63 2.87 6.85 -2.84
N VAL A 64 2.08 7.15 -1.81
CA VAL A 64 0.93 8.04 -1.89
C VAL A 64 1.33 9.45 -2.30
N ALA A 65 2.39 9.99 -1.70
CA ALA A 65 2.91 11.31 -2.06
C ALA A 65 3.46 11.34 -3.48
N ALA A 66 4.22 10.32 -3.90
CA ALA A 66 4.81 10.28 -5.24
C ALA A 66 3.77 10.17 -6.36
N LEU A 67 2.60 9.56 -6.09
CA LEU A 67 1.53 9.37 -7.08
C LEU A 67 0.35 10.32 -6.89
N ASN A 68 0.44 11.28 -5.96
CA ASN A 68 -0.64 12.20 -5.60
C ASN A 68 -1.97 11.49 -5.32
N TRP A 69 -1.92 10.35 -4.60
CA TRP A 69 -3.12 9.60 -4.27
C TRP A 69 -3.96 10.33 -3.22
N GLY A 70 -5.17 10.75 -3.60
CA GLY A 70 -6.10 11.46 -2.73
C GLY A 70 -7.13 10.59 -2.00
N GLY A 71 -7.05 9.25 -2.15
CA GLY A 71 -7.98 8.32 -1.52
C GLY A 71 -7.53 7.84 -0.13
N SER A 72 -8.39 7.08 0.54
CA SER A 72 -8.03 6.36 1.77
C SER A 72 -6.95 5.30 1.50
N TYR A 73 -6.09 5.03 2.50
CA TYR A 73 -5.09 3.96 2.53
C TYR A 73 -4.65 3.67 3.97
#